data_AF-A0A0G3EGN1-F1
#
_entry.id   AF-A0A0G3EGN1-F1
#
_cell.length_a   1.000
_cell.length_b   1.000
_cell.length_c   1.000
_cell.angle_alpha   90.00
_cell.angle_beta   90.00
_cell.angle_gamma   90.00
#
_symmetry.space_group_name_H-M   'P 1'
#
loop_
_entity.id
_entity.type
_entity.pdbx_description
1 polymer ?
#
loop_
_entity_poly.entity_id
_entity_poly.type
_entity_poly.pdbx_seq_one_letter_code
_entity_poly.pdbx_strand_id
1 'polypeptide(L)'
;MLVTRPLYRVLTFPRRRSRGGASLVQFQPGAGPDNALPFRIGKVLWTSGMDASDHRGGHAHFETEEILVCLRGGCTVILDDGKGAEDKVRLVGDRSTDSGSAEERASRVVANDGESIHALLLFPHIWRTLTEFAPDSQFLIVANMEYDEADYIRERDEFDRQARAWDHLRGSSSKGAGHA
;
A
#
# COMPACT_ATOMS: atom_id res chain seq x y z
N MET A 1 -13.62 6.43 23.52
CA MET A 1 -12.19 6.42 23.15
C MET A 1 -12.16 6.32 21.63
N LEU A 2 -11.73 7.37 20.93
CA LEU A 2 -11.62 7.35 19.46
C LEU A 2 -10.52 6.35 19.10
N VAL A 3 -10.88 5.26 18.41
CA VAL A 3 -9.90 4.30 17.88
C VAL A 3 -9.23 4.98 16.69
N THR A 4 -7.98 5.40 16.84
CA THR A 4 -7.18 5.88 15.71
C THR A 4 -6.90 4.69 14.79
N ARG A 5 -7.32 4.80 13.52
CA ARG A 5 -6.96 3.79 12.51
C ARG A 5 -5.46 3.93 12.20
N PRO A 6 -4.73 2.83 12.00
CA PRO A 6 -3.34 2.91 11.57
C PRO A 6 -3.25 3.48 10.14
N LEU A 7 -2.11 4.10 9.81
CA LEU A 7 -1.84 4.64 8.46
C LEU A 7 -1.82 3.55 7.38
N TYR A 8 -1.46 2.32 7.75
CA TYR A 8 -1.39 1.16 6.87
C TYR A 8 -1.44 -0.13 7.68
N ARG A 9 -1.54 -1.26 7.00
CA ARG A 9 -1.25 -2.58 7.57
C ARG A 9 -0.26 -3.32 6.70
N VAL A 10 0.62 -4.12 7.32
CA VAL A 10 1.45 -5.07 6.58
C VAL A 10 0.63 -6.34 6.37
N LEU A 11 0.51 -6.76 5.11
CA LEU A 11 -0.04 -8.05 4.72
C LEU A 11 1.09 -8.97 4.30
N THR A 12 0.95 -10.25 4.60
CA THR A 12 1.93 -11.29 4.27
C THR A 12 1.26 -12.33 3.40
N PHE A 13 1.90 -12.65 2.28
CA PHE A 13 1.44 -13.65 1.31
C PHE A 13 2.48 -14.77 1.23
N PRO A 14 2.12 -15.99 1.64
CA PRO A 14 3.03 -17.13 1.61
C PRO A 14 3.51 -17.45 0.20
N ARG A 15 4.80 -17.70 0.05
CA ARG A 15 5.42 -18.22 -1.17
C ARG A 15 5.43 -19.73 -1.14
N ARG A 16 4.72 -20.35 -2.07
CA ARG A 16 4.71 -21.80 -2.24
C ARG A 16 5.78 -22.20 -3.25
N ARG A 17 6.59 -23.21 -2.94
CA ARG A 17 7.63 -23.73 -3.85
C ARG A 17 7.23 -25.10 -4.37
N SER A 18 7.36 -25.29 -5.68
CA SER A 18 7.18 -26.59 -6.33
C SER A 18 8.48 -27.40 -6.24
N ARG A 19 8.38 -28.73 -6.43
CA ARG A 19 9.53 -29.65 -6.48
C ARG A 19 10.57 -29.27 -7.56
N GLY A 20 10.15 -28.55 -8.60
CA GLY A 20 11.03 -28.04 -9.67
C GLY A 20 11.68 -26.68 -9.39
N GLY A 21 11.54 -26.14 -8.18
CA GLY A 21 12.16 -24.86 -7.79
C GLY A 21 11.35 -23.60 -8.15
N ALA A 22 10.29 -23.71 -8.95
CA ALA A 22 9.39 -22.60 -9.24
C ALA A 22 8.64 -22.17 -7.97
N SER A 23 8.46 -20.85 -7.79
CA SER A 23 7.68 -20.27 -6.70
C SER A 23 6.36 -19.68 -7.19
N LEU A 24 5.32 -19.81 -6.38
CA LEU A 24 3.99 -19.24 -6.59
C LEU A 24 3.61 -18.39 -5.39
N VAL A 25 3.09 -17.19 -5.66
CA VAL A 25 2.39 -16.35 -4.68
C VAL A 25 1.04 -16.01 -5.27
N GLN A 26 -0.01 -16.10 -4.46
CA GLN A 26 -1.38 -15.86 -4.88
C GLN A 26 -1.94 -14.67 -4.12
N PHE A 27 -2.59 -13.76 -4.85
CA PHE A 27 -3.39 -12.68 -4.27
C PHE A 27 -4.86 -13.03 -4.48
N GLN A 28 -5.56 -13.36 -3.41
CA GLN A 28 -7.00 -13.60 -3.45
C GLN A 28 -7.72 -13.04 -2.23
N PRO A 29 -8.99 -12.61 -2.39
CA PRO A 29 -9.81 -12.14 -1.29
C PRO A 29 -9.93 -13.16 -0.15
N GLY A 30 -9.92 -12.66 1.09
CA GLY A 30 -10.16 -13.45 2.30
C GLY A 30 -9.54 -12.84 3.56
N ALA A 31 -9.65 -13.56 4.67
CA ALA A 31 -9.02 -13.24 5.95
C ALA A 31 -8.06 -14.34 6.44
N GLY A 32 -7.73 -15.29 5.56
CA GLY A 32 -6.85 -16.41 5.89
C GLY A 32 -5.39 -16.09 5.60
N PRO A 33 -4.43 -16.84 6.18
CA PRO A 33 -3.00 -16.63 5.93
C PRO A 33 -2.62 -16.81 4.46
N ASP A 34 -3.33 -17.67 3.73
CA ASP A 34 -3.11 -17.88 2.28
C ASP A 34 -3.86 -16.87 1.41
N ASN A 35 -4.83 -16.15 1.99
CA ASN A 35 -5.87 -15.39 1.29
C ASN A 35 -6.09 -14.08 2.05
N ALA A 36 -5.06 -13.24 2.17
CA ALA A 36 -5.05 -12.12 3.10
C ALA A 36 -5.57 -10.80 2.51
N LEU A 37 -6.11 -10.80 1.27
CA LEU A 37 -6.59 -9.58 0.64
C LEU A 37 -7.97 -9.22 1.23
N PRO A 38 -8.10 -8.08 1.95
CA PRO A 38 -9.32 -7.79 2.72
C PRO A 38 -10.48 -7.25 1.86
N PHE A 39 -10.31 -7.24 0.53
CA PHE A 39 -11.28 -6.70 -0.42
C PHE A 39 -11.36 -7.55 -1.70
N ARG A 40 -12.44 -7.36 -2.46
CA ARG A 40 -12.54 -7.88 -3.85
C ARG A 40 -11.66 -7.06 -4.77
N ILE A 41 -11.04 -7.70 -5.77
CA ILE A 41 -10.15 -7.01 -6.71
C ILE A 41 -10.99 -6.30 -7.78
N GLY A 42 -10.88 -4.98 -7.84
CA GLY A 42 -11.46 -4.16 -8.90
C GLY A 42 -10.46 -3.88 -10.02
N LYS A 43 -9.18 -3.63 -9.68
CA LYS A 43 -8.11 -3.43 -10.66
C LYS A 43 -6.75 -3.93 -10.17
N VAL A 44 -5.87 -4.15 -11.14
CA VAL A 44 -4.45 -4.48 -10.94
C VAL A 44 -3.62 -3.55 -11.80
N LEU A 45 -2.60 -2.93 -11.21
CA LEU A 45 -1.63 -2.09 -11.91
C LEU A 45 -0.23 -2.66 -11.73
N TRP A 46 0.62 -2.35 -12.71
CA TRP A 46 2.03 -2.68 -12.71
C TRP A 46 2.83 -1.44 -13.07
N THR A 47 3.93 -1.20 -12.35
CA THR A 47 4.84 -0.10 -12.68
C THR A 47 6.30 -0.51 -12.50
N SER A 48 7.16 -0.04 -13.41
CA SER A 48 8.59 -0.31 -13.44
C SER A 48 9.36 0.75 -14.23
N GLY A 49 10.66 0.88 -14.02
CA GLY A 49 11.51 1.86 -14.72
C GLY A 49 11.50 3.23 -14.04
N MET A 50 11.44 3.24 -12.71
CA MET A 50 11.59 4.45 -11.90
C MET A 50 13.07 4.66 -11.58
N ASP A 51 13.49 5.91 -11.59
CA ASP A 51 14.82 6.33 -11.15
C ASP A 51 14.82 6.76 -9.67
N ALA A 52 15.99 6.79 -9.04
CA ALA A 52 16.12 7.14 -7.62
C ALA A 52 15.62 8.56 -7.28
N SER A 53 15.61 9.47 -8.25
CA SER A 53 15.08 10.84 -8.11
C SER A 53 13.57 10.95 -8.29
N ASP A 54 12.91 9.90 -8.78
CA ASP A 54 11.49 9.94 -9.05
C ASP A 54 10.67 10.05 -7.77
N HIS A 55 9.58 10.81 -7.87
CA HIS A 55 8.55 10.89 -6.86
C HIS A 55 7.23 10.48 -7.51
N ARG A 56 6.56 9.49 -6.92
CA ARG A 56 5.26 8.98 -7.39
C ARG A 56 4.24 8.99 -6.28
N GLY A 57 2.96 8.87 -6.62
CA GLY A 57 1.88 9.14 -5.68
C GLY A 57 1.67 10.64 -5.55
N GLY A 58 1.81 11.17 -4.34
CA GLY A 58 1.46 12.56 -4.04
C GLY A 58 -0.05 12.78 -4.10
N HIS A 59 -0.81 11.84 -3.54
CA HIS A 59 -2.27 11.91 -3.48
C HIS A 59 -2.82 11.06 -2.33
N ALA A 60 -4.10 11.22 -2.06
CA ALA A 60 -4.92 10.29 -1.29
C ALA A 60 -6.10 9.79 -2.14
N HIS A 61 -6.89 8.87 -1.58
CA HIS A 61 -8.13 8.37 -2.16
C HIS A 61 -9.30 8.59 -1.20
N PHE A 62 -10.52 8.76 -1.72
CA PHE A 62 -11.72 8.83 -0.88
C PHE A 62 -12.20 7.43 -0.44
N GLU A 63 -12.19 6.47 -1.36
CA GLU A 63 -12.76 5.12 -1.15
C GLU A 63 -11.78 3.98 -1.47
N THR A 64 -10.82 4.20 -2.37
CA THR A 64 -9.90 3.13 -2.79
C THR A 64 -9.01 2.65 -1.64
N GLU A 65 -9.12 1.36 -1.34
CA GLU A 65 -8.12 0.55 -0.64
C GLU A 65 -7.21 -0.13 -1.67
N GLU A 66 -5.91 -0.10 -1.43
CA GLU A 66 -4.96 -0.81 -2.30
C GLU A 66 -3.89 -1.51 -1.48
N ILE A 67 -3.33 -2.58 -2.04
CA ILE A 67 -2.07 -3.13 -1.57
C ILE A 67 -0.96 -2.70 -2.52
N LEU A 68 0.14 -2.19 -1.95
CA LEU A 68 1.38 -1.92 -2.67
C LEU A 68 2.37 -3.06 -2.38
N VAL A 69 2.79 -3.74 -3.45
CA VAL A 69 3.74 -4.85 -3.38
C VAL A 69 4.99 -4.48 -4.16
N CYS A 70 6.16 -4.58 -3.55
CA CYS A 70 7.43 -4.52 -4.27
C CYS A 70 7.86 -5.93 -4.66
N LEU A 71 7.79 -6.26 -5.96
CA LEU A 71 8.23 -7.59 -6.43
C LEU A 71 9.76 -7.66 -6.55
N ARG A 72 10.40 -6.55 -6.91
CA ARG A 72 11.86 -6.43 -7.04
C ARG A 72 12.27 -5.00 -6.73
N GLY A 73 13.48 -4.83 -6.20
CA GLY A 73 14.05 -3.52 -5.87
C GLY A 73 13.47 -3.00 -4.56
N GLY A 74 13.12 -1.72 -4.49
CA GLY A 74 12.59 -1.12 -3.28
C GLY A 74 12.18 0.34 -3.46
N CYS A 75 11.35 0.84 -2.56
CA CYS A 75 11.06 2.27 -2.44
C CYS A 75 10.77 2.63 -0.99
N THR A 76 10.81 3.92 -0.71
CA THR A 76 10.34 4.49 0.54
C THR A 76 8.94 5.02 0.34
N VAL A 77 8.00 4.57 1.18
CA VAL A 77 6.60 5.01 1.19
C VAL A 77 6.41 5.94 2.37
N ILE A 78 6.10 7.19 2.09
CA ILE A 78 5.78 8.22 3.09
C ILE A 78 4.25 8.30 3.19
N LEU A 79 3.73 8.22 4.41
CA LEU A 79 2.30 8.14 4.71
C LEU A 79 1.93 9.24 5.70
N ASP A 80 0.80 9.89 5.49
CA ASP A 80 0.32 11.03 6.29
C ASP A 80 -1.22 11.01 6.35
N ASP A 81 -1.80 11.17 7.54
CA ASP A 81 -3.25 11.24 7.76
C ASP A 81 -3.85 12.66 7.73
N GLY A 82 -3.03 13.69 7.55
CA GLY A 82 -3.42 15.10 7.58
C GLY A 82 -3.77 15.62 8.98
N LYS A 83 -3.52 14.82 10.02
CA LYS A 83 -3.85 15.12 11.43
C LYS A 83 -2.63 15.05 12.35
N GLY A 84 -1.47 14.76 11.79
CA GLY A 84 -0.18 14.72 12.48
C GLY A 84 0.36 13.32 12.72
N ALA A 85 -0.34 12.27 12.29
CA ALA A 85 0.27 10.94 12.22
C ALA A 85 0.97 10.77 10.87
N GLU A 86 2.28 10.56 10.91
CA GLU A 86 3.11 10.31 9.74
C GLU A 86 3.94 9.04 9.95
N ASP A 87 4.23 8.32 8.87
CA ASP A 87 5.18 7.20 8.89
C ASP A 87 5.97 7.10 7.58
N LYS A 88 7.17 6.53 7.67
CA LYS A 88 8.08 6.32 6.54
C LYS A 88 8.54 4.86 6.49
N VAL A 89 7.99 4.11 5.55
CA VAL A 89 8.23 2.66 5.41
C VAL A 89 9.15 2.38 4.23
N ARG A 90 10.26 1.67 4.44
CA ARG A 90 11.03 1.09 3.34
C ARG A 90 10.37 -0.22 2.93
N LEU A 91 9.84 -0.26 1.71
CA LEU A 91 9.28 -1.48 1.11
C LEU A 91 10.32 -2.10 0.18
N VAL A 92 10.74 -3.33 0.45
CA VAL A 92 11.84 -4.02 -0.24
C VAL A 92 11.35 -5.31 -0.88
N GLY A 93 11.57 -5.42 -2.19
CA GLY A 93 11.22 -6.60 -2.99
C GLY A 93 12.38 -7.60 -3.09
N ASP A 94 12.16 -8.65 -3.88
CA ASP A 94 13.17 -9.70 -4.07
C ASP A 94 14.41 -9.14 -4.80
N ARG A 95 15.59 -9.67 -4.46
CA ARG A 95 16.86 -9.35 -5.14
C ARG A 95 17.12 -7.84 -5.22
N SER A 96 16.67 -7.09 -4.21
CA SER A 96 17.02 -5.68 -4.07
C SER A 96 18.54 -5.56 -3.86
N THR A 97 19.14 -4.58 -4.52
CA THR A 97 20.54 -4.17 -4.29
C THR A 97 20.58 -2.87 -3.49
N ASP A 98 19.54 -2.60 -2.71
CA ASP A 98 19.45 -1.40 -1.89
C ASP A 98 20.72 -1.22 -1.04
N SER A 99 21.32 -0.05 -1.16
CA SER A 99 22.41 0.38 -0.29
C SER A 99 21.80 1.06 0.94
N GLY A 100 22.07 0.52 2.13
CA GLY A 100 21.29 0.69 3.38
C GLY A 100 20.99 2.10 3.91
N SER A 101 21.40 3.19 3.25
CA SER A 101 21.10 4.54 3.72
C SER A 101 19.59 4.86 3.76
N ALA A 102 18.79 4.29 2.85
CA ALA A 102 17.33 4.47 2.86
C ALA A 102 16.65 3.66 3.97
N GLU A 103 17.20 2.48 4.29
CA GLU A 103 16.73 1.64 5.40
C GLU A 103 16.98 2.32 6.75
N GLU A 104 18.15 2.93 6.93
CA GLU A 104 18.51 3.69 8.14
C GLU A 104 17.59 4.91 8.38
N ARG A 105 17.04 5.50 7.30
CA ARG A 105 16.11 6.64 7.38
C ARG A 105 14.66 6.22 7.58
N ALA A 106 14.31 4.96 7.37
CA ALA A 106 12.95 4.47 7.53
C ALA A 106 12.66 4.15 9.00
N SER A 107 11.44 4.42 9.44
CA SER A 107 10.98 3.96 10.76
C SER A 107 10.81 2.43 10.80
N ARG A 108 10.54 1.84 9.62
CA ARG A 108 10.27 0.42 9.44
C ARG A 108 10.71 -0.05 8.07
N VAL A 109 11.31 -1.23 8.03
CA VAL A 109 11.56 -2.00 6.79
C VAL A 109 10.54 -3.13 6.68
N VAL A 110 9.94 -3.26 5.51
CA VAL A 110 9.03 -4.35 5.13
C VAL A 110 9.63 -5.01 3.90
N ALA A 111 10.24 -6.18 4.07
CA ALA A 111 11.03 -6.85 3.06
C ALA A 111 10.53 -8.27 2.79
N ASN A 112 10.52 -8.69 1.53
CA ASN A 112 10.35 -10.10 1.17
C ASN A 112 11.49 -10.95 1.76
N ASP A 113 11.17 -12.12 2.32
CA ASP A 113 12.11 -12.95 3.10
C ASP A 113 12.42 -14.33 2.46
N GLY A 114 12.05 -14.50 1.19
CA GLY A 114 12.24 -15.75 0.45
C GLY A 114 11.16 -16.80 0.71
N GLU A 115 10.45 -16.74 1.83
CA GLU A 115 9.31 -17.60 2.16
C GLU A 115 7.96 -16.88 1.99
N SER A 116 7.97 -15.55 1.96
CA SER A 116 6.79 -14.71 1.78
C SER A 116 7.07 -13.51 0.88
N ILE A 117 5.97 -12.93 0.40
CA ILE A 117 5.94 -11.56 -0.12
C ILE A 117 5.13 -10.71 0.84
N HIS A 118 5.57 -9.48 1.09
CA HIS A 118 4.85 -8.55 1.93
C HIS A 118 4.28 -7.38 1.12
N ALA A 119 3.17 -6.84 1.60
CA ALA A 119 2.50 -5.71 1.00
C ALA A 119 2.12 -4.68 2.06
N LEU A 120 2.06 -3.42 1.66
CA LEU A 120 1.40 -2.39 2.46
C LEU A 120 -0.05 -2.27 2.00
N LEU A 121 -1.00 -2.58 2.87
CA LEU A 121 -2.40 -2.19 2.71
C LEU A 121 -2.51 -0.70 3.04
N LEU A 122 -2.79 0.09 2.02
CA LEU A 122 -2.99 1.52 2.07
C LEU A 122 -4.49 1.80 2.15
N PHE A 123 -4.89 2.51 3.19
CA PHE A 123 -6.29 2.87 3.41
C PHE A 123 -6.68 4.10 2.59
N PRO A 124 -7.99 4.33 2.38
CA PRO A 124 -8.48 5.61 1.91
C PRO A 124 -8.13 6.68 2.95
N HIS A 125 -8.12 7.93 2.53
CA HIS A 125 -7.85 9.08 3.38
C HIS A 125 -6.44 9.14 3.95
N ILE A 126 -5.50 8.36 3.40
CA ILE A 126 -4.09 8.43 3.70
C ILE A 126 -3.37 8.99 2.47
N TRP A 127 -2.70 10.12 2.65
CA TRP A 127 -1.80 10.68 1.65
C TRP A 127 -0.58 9.79 1.55
N ARG A 128 -0.17 9.44 0.33
CA ARG A 128 1.05 8.65 0.10
C ARG A 128 1.96 9.24 -0.96
N THR A 129 3.26 9.17 -0.71
CA THR A 129 4.31 9.48 -1.67
C THR A 129 5.34 8.36 -1.67
N LEU A 130 5.69 7.87 -2.86
CA LEU A 130 6.74 6.89 -3.09
C LEU A 130 7.99 7.61 -3.61
N THR A 131 9.13 7.35 -3.00
CA THR A 131 10.42 7.99 -3.31
C THR A 131 11.58 7.01 -3.10
N GLU A 132 12.80 7.45 -3.38
CA GLU A 132 14.05 6.70 -3.13
C GLU A 132 14.02 5.30 -3.78
N PHE A 133 13.57 5.22 -5.04
CA PHE A 133 13.47 3.95 -5.75
C PHE A 133 14.84 3.30 -5.94
N ALA A 134 14.95 2.02 -5.62
CA ALA A 134 16.13 1.23 -5.95
C ALA A 134 16.16 0.90 -7.45
N PRO A 135 17.33 0.60 -8.04
CA PRO A 135 17.41 0.13 -9.41
C PRO A 135 16.54 -1.11 -9.68
N ASP A 136 16.01 -1.20 -10.90
CA ASP A 136 15.12 -2.27 -11.36
C ASP A 136 13.86 -2.49 -10.53
N SER A 137 13.39 -1.45 -9.83
CA SER A 137 12.20 -1.56 -9.00
C SER A 137 10.96 -1.90 -9.83
N GLN A 138 10.18 -2.86 -9.32
CA GLN A 138 8.95 -3.36 -9.93
C GLN A 138 7.87 -3.46 -8.87
N PHE A 139 6.75 -2.79 -9.10
CA PHE A 139 5.64 -2.76 -8.16
C PHE A 139 4.37 -3.30 -8.80
N LEU A 140 3.67 -4.11 -8.03
CA LEU A 140 2.31 -4.55 -8.28
C LEU A 140 1.38 -3.81 -7.32
N ILE A 141 0.31 -3.24 -7.85
CA ILE A 141 -0.74 -2.61 -7.06
C ILE A 141 -2.04 -3.36 -7.33
N VAL A 142 -2.73 -3.77 -6.26
CA VAL A 142 -4.05 -4.40 -6.36
C VAL A 142 -5.01 -3.57 -5.55
N ALA A 143 -6.11 -3.14 -6.14
CA ALA A 143 -7.05 -2.22 -5.51
C ALA A 143 -8.49 -2.73 -5.58
N ASN A 144 -9.31 -2.28 -4.63
CA ASN A 144 -10.70 -2.71 -4.51
C ASN A 144 -11.64 -2.13 -5.56
N MET A 145 -11.34 -0.94 -6.07
CA MET A 145 -12.16 -0.18 -7.02
C MET A 145 -11.56 -0.18 -8.42
N GLU A 146 -12.41 0.02 -9.44
CA GLU A 146 -11.97 0.37 -10.79
C GLU A 146 -11.26 1.74 -10.80
N TYR A 147 -10.74 2.18 -11.95
CA TYR A 147 -10.18 3.52 -12.05
C TYR A 147 -11.31 4.55 -12.14
N ASP A 148 -11.30 5.50 -11.19
CA ASP A 148 -12.12 6.69 -11.20
C ASP A 148 -11.24 7.88 -10.80
N GLU A 149 -11.16 8.90 -11.65
CA GLU A 149 -10.38 10.10 -11.37
C GLU A 149 -11.01 10.92 -10.22
N ALA A 150 -12.33 10.87 -10.05
CA ALA A 150 -13.02 11.58 -8.98
C ALA A 150 -12.70 11.03 -7.59
N ASP A 151 -12.17 9.81 -7.50
CA ASP A 151 -11.71 9.21 -6.24
C ASP A 151 -10.33 9.74 -5.79
N TYR A 152 -9.61 10.50 -6.64
CA TYR A 152 -8.29 11.04 -6.30
C TYR A 152 -8.39 12.40 -5.58
N ILE A 153 -7.58 12.56 -4.54
CA ILE A 153 -7.29 13.86 -3.92
C ILE A 153 -5.85 14.21 -4.25
N ARG A 154 -5.65 15.07 -5.25
CA ARG A 154 -4.31 15.42 -5.79
C ARG A 154 -3.69 16.67 -5.16
N GLU A 155 -4.52 17.55 -4.61
CA GLU A 155 -4.06 18.80 -4.02
C GLU A 155 -3.84 18.65 -2.52
N ARG A 156 -2.63 18.95 -2.04
CA ARG A 156 -2.27 18.79 -0.63
C ARG A 156 -3.14 19.64 0.30
N ASP A 157 -3.40 20.88 -0.08
CA ASP A 157 -4.26 21.78 0.70
C ASP A 157 -5.70 21.29 0.80
N GLU A 158 -6.19 20.62 -0.25
CA GLU A 158 -7.51 19.99 -0.22
C GLU A 158 -7.53 18.80 0.76
N PHE A 159 -6.54 17.92 0.66
CA PHE A 159 -6.37 16.81 1.59
C PHE A 159 -6.35 17.28 3.05
N ASP A 160 -5.53 18.28 3.39
CA ASP A 160 -5.41 18.76 4.78
C ASP A 160 -6.72 19.39 5.31
N ARG A 161 -7.47 20.09 4.45
CA ARG A 161 -8.81 20.61 4.82
C ARG A 161 -9.79 19.48 5.10
N GLN A 162 -9.79 18.47 4.23
CA GLN A 162 -10.73 17.36 4.30
C GLN A 162 -10.42 16.38 5.44
N ALA A 163 -9.14 16.10 5.70
CA ALA A 163 -8.70 15.23 6.80
C ALA A 163 -9.34 15.64 8.13
N ARG A 164 -9.36 16.94 8.42
CA ARG A 164 -9.98 17.53 9.62
C ARG A 164 -11.50 17.29 9.71
N ALA A 165 -12.19 17.11 8.59
CA ALA A 165 -13.64 16.92 8.52
C ALA A 165 -14.08 15.44 8.58
N TRP A 166 -13.24 14.50 8.14
CA TRP A 166 -13.61 13.09 7.97
C TRP A 166 -13.92 12.31 9.27
N ASP A 167 -13.64 12.86 10.46
CA ASP A 167 -14.07 12.23 11.70
C ASP A 167 -15.60 12.21 11.87
N HIS A 168 -16.32 13.08 11.16
CA HIS A 168 -17.77 13.19 11.26
C HIS A 168 -18.53 12.26 10.29
N LEU A 169 -17.90 11.84 9.19
CA LEU A 169 -18.55 11.02 8.15
C LEU A 169 -18.60 9.52 8.50
N ARG A 170 -17.80 9.07 9.46
CA ARG A 170 -17.67 7.64 9.81
C ARG A 170 -18.75 7.12 10.78
N GLY A 171 -19.67 7.98 11.21
CA GLY A 171 -20.85 7.60 12.01
C GLY A 171 -22.05 7.08 11.22
N SER A 172 -22.02 7.14 9.87
CA SER A 172 -23.23 6.89 9.04
C SER A 172 -23.18 5.66 8.13
N SER A 173 -22.06 4.95 8.00
CA SER A 173 -21.93 3.82 7.05
C SER A 173 -21.71 2.49 7.74
N SER A 174 -22.71 2.04 8.51
CA SER A 174 -22.87 0.64 8.95
C SER A 174 -24.28 0.08 8.68
N LYS A 175 -25.03 0.67 7.74
CA LYS A 175 -26.28 0.09 7.25
C LYS A 175 -26.23 -0.06 5.74
N GLY A 176 -26.17 -1.31 5.28
CA GLY A 176 -26.54 -1.63 3.89
C GLY A 176 -25.53 -2.48 3.11
N ALA A 177 -25.14 -3.64 3.63
CA ALA A 177 -24.76 -4.76 2.77
C ALA A 177 -25.47 -6.02 3.28
N GLY A 178 -26.79 -5.97 3.24
CA GLY A 178 -27.66 -7.14 3.22
C GLY A 178 -28.47 -7.09 1.93
N HIS A 179 -28.79 -8.28 1.41
CA HIS A 179 -29.58 -8.59 0.20
C HIS A 179 -28.72 -8.55 -1.09
N ALA A 180 -28.61 -9.60 -1.89
CA ALA A 180 -29.31 -10.88 -1.97
C ALA A 180 -28.37 -11.96 -2.53
#